data_AF-A0A432TUR3-F1
#
_entry.id   AF-A0A432TUR3-F1
#
_cell.length_a   1.000
_cell.length_b   1.000
_cell.length_c   1.000
_cell.angle_alpha   90.00
_cell.angle_beta   90.00
_cell.angle_gamma   90.00
#
_symmetry.space_group_name_H-M   'P 1'
#
loop_
_entity.id
_entity.type
_entity.pdbx_description
1 polymer ?
#
loop_
_entity_poly.entity_id
_entity_poly.type
_entity_poly.pdbx_seq_one_letter_code
_entity_poly.pdbx_strand_id
1 'polypeptide(L)'
;MSSISKPLLQWFDQHGRHSLPWQGCPANIYHVWLSEVMLQQTQVSTVINYFSNFIRHFPSLAVLARASEDDVLAQWAGLGYYARARNLHKSAQIIEQDYQGVFPDNIKQVMALPGIGESTAGAILSISHNQNHAILDGNVKRVLSRYHQVKGHYGQAQILKQLWALAKKHTPNTRNNDYTQAIMDLGATLCTRSNPDCGRCPVQQGCQAYQHNTQAEYPNPKPKKNKPSRSIAMLVYQNKQGQIYLEKRPSKGIWGGLWSFIECEDNSQEILRTIQRFDAKAHINRALQPIKHSFTHYHLTINPIIVDCLEQTRGFRSINQLKIGVPTPVNKILAQLD
;
A
#
# COMPACT_ATOMS: atom_id res chain seq x y z
N MET A 1 -0.69 18.18 -29.61
CA MET A 1 -0.44 17.04 -28.69
C MET A 1 1.07 16.83 -28.57
N SER A 2 1.57 16.48 -27.39
CA SER A 2 3.02 16.30 -27.19
C SER A 2 3.56 15.06 -27.93
N SER A 3 4.88 14.96 -28.07
CA SER A 3 5.57 13.80 -28.66
C SER A 3 5.30 12.47 -27.94
N ILE A 4 4.84 12.52 -26.68
CA ILE A 4 4.44 11.34 -25.89
C ILE A 4 2.95 11.04 -26.09
N SER A 5 2.09 12.05 -25.98
CA SER A 5 0.65 11.83 -25.81
C SER A 5 -0.01 11.12 -26.99
N LYS A 6 0.30 11.55 -28.22
CA LYS A 6 -0.33 10.98 -29.43
C LYS A 6 0.00 9.48 -29.63
N PRO A 7 1.28 9.06 -29.72
CA PRO A 7 1.59 7.64 -29.92
C PRO A 7 1.17 6.79 -28.72
N LEU A 8 1.22 7.33 -27.51
CA LEU A 8 0.77 6.63 -26.31
C LEU A 8 -0.74 6.35 -26.32
N LEU A 9 -1.56 7.33 -26.71
CA LEU A 9 -3.01 7.14 -26.83
C LEU A 9 -3.36 6.12 -27.92
N GLN A 10 -2.70 6.17 -29.07
CA GLN A 10 -2.90 5.20 -30.15
C GLN A 10 -2.57 3.76 -29.69
N TRP A 11 -1.48 3.60 -28.93
CA TRP A 11 -1.14 2.31 -28.33
C TRP A 11 -2.17 1.88 -27.29
N PHE A 12 -2.66 2.79 -26.46
CA PHE A 12 -3.65 2.50 -25.42
C PHE A 12 -4.99 2.01 -26.00
N ASP A 13 -5.40 2.55 -27.15
CA ASP A 13 -6.60 2.10 -27.85
C ASP A 13 -6.53 0.62 -28.27
N GLN A 14 -5.33 0.10 -28.55
CA GLN A 14 -5.12 -1.26 -29.05
C GLN A 14 -4.65 -2.25 -27.97
N HIS A 15 -3.89 -1.76 -26.98
CA HIS A 15 -3.13 -2.58 -26.03
C HIS A 15 -3.33 -2.17 -24.57
N GLY A 16 -4.06 -1.09 -24.31
CA GLY A 16 -4.40 -0.65 -22.97
C GLY A 16 -5.17 -1.70 -22.20
N ARG A 17 -5.02 -1.73 -20.88
CA ARG A 17 -5.83 -2.60 -20.04
C ARG A 17 -7.17 -1.92 -19.80
N HIS A 18 -8.24 -2.61 -20.21
CA HIS A 18 -9.62 -2.13 -20.11
C HIS A 18 -10.51 -3.05 -19.26
N SER A 19 -9.96 -4.14 -18.73
CA SER A 19 -10.71 -5.22 -18.07
C SER A 19 -10.38 -5.37 -16.58
N LEU A 20 -9.77 -4.36 -15.95
CA LEU A 20 -9.48 -4.43 -14.51
C LEU A 20 -10.77 -4.22 -13.70
N PRO A 21 -10.93 -4.87 -12.53
CA PRO A 21 -12.19 -4.84 -11.77
C PRO A 21 -12.67 -3.45 -11.35
N TRP A 22 -11.76 -2.49 -11.25
CA TRP A 22 -12.05 -1.09 -10.91
C TRP A 22 -12.28 -0.18 -12.13
N GLN A 23 -12.06 -0.69 -13.35
CA GLN A 23 -12.34 0.02 -14.59
C GLN A 23 -13.79 -0.25 -14.99
N GLY A 24 -14.69 0.70 -14.71
CA GLY A 24 -16.09 0.67 -15.12
C GLY A 24 -16.40 1.75 -16.15
N CYS A 25 -17.48 1.57 -16.91
CA CYS A 25 -18.04 2.59 -17.79
C CYS A 25 -19.54 2.79 -17.47
N PRO A 26 -19.95 3.93 -16.89
CA PRO A 26 -19.11 5.03 -16.43
C PRO A 26 -18.20 4.63 -15.25
N ALA A 27 -17.11 5.37 -15.04
CA ALA A 27 -16.19 5.12 -13.94
C ALA A 27 -16.87 5.40 -12.59
N ASN A 28 -16.76 4.46 -11.66
CA ASN A 28 -17.22 4.65 -10.29
C ASN A 28 -16.10 5.27 -9.45
N ILE A 29 -16.28 6.50 -8.97
CA ILE A 29 -15.24 7.23 -8.21
C ILE A 29 -14.80 6.51 -6.93
N TYR A 30 -15.70 5.81 -6.25
CA TYR A 30 -15.35 5.01 -5.08
C TYR A 30 -14.41 3.86 -5.45
N HIS A 31 -14.68 3.18 -6.57
CA HIS A 31 -13.85 2.09 -7.07
C HIS A 31 -12.47 2.60 -7.51
N VAL A 32 -12.43 3.70 -8.27
CA VAL A 32 -11.19 4.34 -8.72
C VAL A 32 -10.35 4.75 -7.52
N TRP A 33 -10.93 5.45 -6.55
CA TRP A 33 -10.23 5.87 -5.34
C TRP A 33 -9.68 4.68 -4.55
N LEU A 34 -10.50 3.65 -4.33
CA LEU A 34 -10.08 2.43 -3.63
C LEU A 34 -8.91 1.75 -4.34
N SER A 35 -9.00 1.56 -5.66
CA SER A 35 -7.92 0.93 -6.44
C SER A 35 -6.65 1.76 -6.40
N GLU A 36 -6.75 3.08 -6.52
CA GLU A 36 -5.59 3.98 -6.47
C GLU A 36 -4.87 3.90 -5.12
N VAL A 37 -5.61 3.82 -4.00
CA VAL A 37 -5.01 3.62 -2.67
C VAL A 37 -4.37 2.23 -2.54
N MET A 38 -5.04 1.17 -3.02
CA MET A 38 -4.51 -0.19 -2.98
C MET A 38 -3.25 -0.36 -3.85
N LEU A 39 -3.17 0.31 -4.99
CA LEU A 39 -2.05 0.23 -5.95
C LEU A 39 -0.80 0.98 -5.49
N GLN A 40 -0.88 1.82 -4.45
CA GLN A 40 0.29 2.47 -3.86
C GLN A 40 1.30 1.41 -3.37
N GLN A 41 2.45 1.32 -4.06
CA GLN A 41 3.52 0.37 -3.75
C GLN A 41 3.07 -1.11 -3.74
N THR A 42 2.01 -1.44 -4.48
CA THR A 42 1.47 -2.80 -4.57
C THR A 42 1.25 -3.18 -6.03
N GLN A 43 1.50 -4.43 -6.40
CA GLN A 43 1.33 -4.89 -7.78
C GLN A 43 -0.14 -5.10 -8.13
N VAL A 44 -0.50 -4.83 -9.39
CA VAL A 44 -1.87 -4.98 -9.91
C VAL A 44 -2.42 -6.39 -9.68
N SER A 45 -1.62 -7.43 -9.95
CA SER A 45 -2.02 -8.83 -9.76
C SER A 45 -2.42 -9.14 -8.31
N THR A 46 -1.70 -8.58 -7.34
CA THR A 46 -2.06 -8.69 -5.92
C THR A 46 -3.36 -7.94 -5.62
N VAL A 47 -3.51 -6.72 -6.14
CA VAL A 47 -4.66 -5.86 -5.83
C VAL A 47 -5.99 -6.41 -6.35
N ILE A 48 -6.02 -7.12 -7.48
CA ILE A 48 -7.27 -7.66 -8.08
C ILE A 48 -8.13 -8.43 -7.07
N ASN A 49 -7.55 -9.36 -6.32
CA ASN A 49 -8.29 -10.18 -5.36
C ASN A 49 -8.70 -9.37 -4.13
N TYR A 50 -7.80 -8.50 -3.63
CA TYR A 50 -8.10 -7.63 -2.49
C TYR A 50 -9.22 -6.65 -2.80
N PHE A 51 -9.17 -6.00 -3.96
CA PHE A 51 -10.20 -5.07 -4.41
C PHE A 51 -11.56 -5.76 -4.47
N SER A 52 -11.63 -6.93 -5.13
CA SER A 52 -12.88 -7.67 -5.30
C SER A 52 -13.47 -8.12 -3.96
N ASN A 53 -12.63 -8.60 -3.03
CA ASN A 53 -13.08 -8.96 -1.69
C ASN A 53 -13.49 -7.74 -0.85
N PHE A 54 -12.76 -6.63 -0.96
CA PHE A 54 -13.06 -5.40 -0.23
C PHE A 54 -14.39 -4.80 -0.66
N ILE A 55 -14.66 -4.74 -1.97
CA ILE A 55 -15.95 -4.28 -2.51
C ILE A 55 -17.10 -5.20 -2.09
N ARG A 56 -16.89 -6.51 -1.97
CA ARG A 56 -17.94 -7.42 -1.46
C ARG A 56 -18.36 -7.09 -0.03
N HIS A 57 -17.42 -6.67 0.83
CA HIS A 57 -17.69 -6.32 2.22
C HIS A 57 -18.14 -4.86 2.37
N PHE A 58 -17.57 -3.96 1.57
CA PHE A 58 -17.84 -2.53 1.59
C PHE A 58 -18.26 -2.08 0.18
N PRO A 59 -19.50 -2.37 -0.26
CA PRO A 59 -19.94 -2.13 -1.63
C PRO A 59 -20.12 -0.65 -1.98
N SER A 60 -20.12 0.25 -0.98
CA SER A 60 -20.23 1.68 -1.20
C SER A 60 -19.41 2.48 -0.19
N LEU A 61 -19.15 3.74 -0.53
CA LEU A 61 -18.48 4.70 0.36
C LEU A 61 -19.19 4.81 1.72
N ALA A 62 -20.53 4.87 1.71
CA ALA A 62 -21.33 4.96 2.93
C ALA A 62 -21.17 3.72 3.82
N VAL A 63 -21.13 2.52 3.22
CA VAL A 63 -20.90 1.28 3.99
C VAL A 63 -19.48 1.25 4.55
N LEU A 64 -18.47 1.68 3.77
CA LEU A 64 -17.10 1.81 4.26
C LEU A 64 -17.00 2.82 5.42
N ALA A 65 -17.67 3.97 5.33
CA ALA A 65 -17.62 5.02 6.35
C ALA A 65 -18.23 4.61 7.69
N ARG A 66 -19.24 3.72 7.67
CA ARG A 66 -19.92 3.21 8.87
C ARG A 66 -19.26 1.97 9.47
N ALA A 67 -18.32 1.35 8.76
CA ALA A 67 -17.63 0.15 9.22
C ALA A 67 -16.76 0.45 10.45
N SER A 68 -16.47 -0.58 11.24
CA SER A 68 -15.46 -0.45 12.29
C SER A 68 -14.06 -0.42 11.67
N GLU A 69 -13.09 0.24 12.33
CA GLU A 69 -11.70 0.20 11.88
C GLU A 69 -11.16 -1.24 11.84
N ASP A 70 -11.58 -2.09 12.79
CA ASP A 70 -11.14 -3.49 12.84
C ASP A 70 -11.63 -4.29 11.63
N ASP A 71 -12.87 -4.09 11.18
CA ASP A 71 -13.40 -4.75 9.98
C ASP A 71 -12.63 -4.33 8.72
N VAL A 72 -12.36 -3.02 8.59
CA VAL A 72 -11.59 -2.49 7.45
C VAL A 72 -10.17 -3.04 7.45
N LEU A 73 -9.51 -3.06 8.60
CA LEU A 73 -8.16 -3.60 8.74
C LEU A 73 -8.10 -5.12 8.54
N ALA A 74 -9.14 -5.85 8.90
CA ALA A 74 -9.25 -7.27 8.62
C ALA A 74 -9.27 -7.54 7.11
N GLN A 75 -10.05 -6.78 6.33
CA GLN A 75 -10.08 -6.92 4.86
C GLN A 75 -8.81 -6.39 4.17
N TRP A 76 -8.01 -5.56 4.86
CA TRP A 76 -6.72 -5.07 4.36
C TRP A 76 -5.52 -5.93 4.78
N ALA A 77 -5.72 -6.85 5.74
CA ALA A 77 -4.67 -7.71 6.29
C ALA A 77 -3.93 -8.46 5.18
N GLY A 78 -2.60 -8.30 5.14
CA GLY A 78 -1.74 -8.91 4.10
C GLY A 78 -1.39 -7.99 2.94
N LEU A 79 -2.14 -6.91 2.66
CA LEU A 79 -1.81 -5.95 1.61
C LEU A 79 -0.65 -5.00 2.00
N GLY A 80 -0.36 -4.91 3.31
CA GLY A 80 0.71 -4.08 3.86
C GLY A 80 0.41 -2.58 3.83
N TYR A 81 1.32 -1.79 4.42
CA TYR A 81 1.19 -0.33 4.57
C TYR A 81 -0.17 0.10 5.16
N TYR A 82 -0.51 -0.42 6.33
CA TYR A 82 -1.84 -0.28 6.98
C TYR A 82 -2.30 1.15 7.27
N ALA A 83 -1.39 2.13 7.25
CA ALA A 83 -1.76 3.54 7.29
C ALA A 83 -2.65 3.93 6.10
N ARG A 84 -2.50 3.26 4.94
CA ARG A 84 -3.38 3.46 3.77
C ARG A 84 -4.83 3.11 4.09
N ALA A 85 -5.08 1.95 4.70
CA ALA A 85 -6.41 1.51 5.09
C ALA A 85 -7.08 2.47 6.09
N ARG A 86 -6.32 2.89 7.11
CA ARG A 86 -6.82 3.85 8.12
C ARG A 86 -7.12 5.21 7.52
N ASN A 87 -6.24 5.72 6.65
CA ASN A 87 -6.45 6.98 5.97
C ASN A 87 -7.61 6.90 4.97
N LEU A 88 -7.78 5.79 4.26
CA LEU A 88 -8.93 5.50 3.41
C LEU A 88 -10.22 5.55 4.24
N HIS A 89 -10.27 4.82 5.35
CA HIS A 89 -11.45 4.79 6.23
C HIS A 89 -11.78 6.17 6.81
N LYS A 90 -10.76 6.88 7.34
CA LYS A 90 -10.93 8.25 7.84
C LYS A 90 -11.43 9.21 6.76
N SER A 91 -10.91 9.08 5.53
CA SER A 91 -11.39 9.87 4.40
C SER A 91 -12.84 9.54 4.04
N ALA A 92 -13.24 8.26 4.08
CA ALA A 92 -14.64 7.87 3.83
C ALA A 92 -15.57 8.49 4.88
N GLN A 93 -15.16 8.50 6.15
CA GLN A 93 -15.90 9.16 7.23
C GLN A 93 -16.02 10.68 7.02
N ILE A 94 -14.93 11.35 6.64
CA ILE A 94 -14.93 12.78 6.30
C ILE A 94 -15.87 13.05 5.11
N ILE A 95 -15.86 12.21 4.07
CA ILE A 95 -16.74 12.38 2.91
C ILE A 95 -18.21 12.21 3.31
N GLU A 96 -18.54 11.20 4.12
CA GLU A 96 -19.91 10.99 4.61
C GLU A 96 -20.39 12.19 5.46
N GLN A 97 -19.55 12.70 6.36
CA GLN A 97 -19.91 13.75 7.31
C GLN A 97 -19.87 15.16 6.71
N ASP A 98 -18.74 15.54 6.11
CA ASP A 98 -18.48 16.92 5.70
C ASP A 98 -18.95 17.20 4.27
N TYR A 99 -19.05 16.16 3.44
CA TYR A 99 -19.46 16.25 2.03
C TYR A 99 -20.77 15.48 1.74
N GLN A 100 -21.52 15.10 2.79
CA GLN A 100 -22.84 14.46 2.69
C GLN A 100 -22.84 13.19 1.82
N GLY A 101 -21.76 12.42 1.87
CA GLY A 101 -21.60 11.18 1.10
C GLY A 101 -21.20 11.39 -0.37
N VAL A 102 -21.05 12.63 -0.82
CA VAL A 102 -20.61 12.98 -2.17
C VAL A 102 -19.09 13.16 -2.20
N PHE A 103 -18.40 12.38 -3.02
CA PHE A 103 -16.95 12.52 -3.17
C PHE A 103 -16.61 13.90 -3.77
N PRO A 104 -15.71 14.68 -3.16
CA PRO A 104 -15.39 16.03 -3.65
C PRO A 104 -14.74 15.98 -5.04
N ASP A 105 -15.13 16.91 -5.92
CA ASP A 105 -14.62 17.02 -7.29
C ASP A 105 -13.56 18.12 -7.46
N ASN A 106 -13.30 18.91 -6.41
CA ASN A 106 -12.24 19.92 -6.40
C ASN A 106 -10.90 19.31 -5.98
N ILE A 107 -9.85 19.51 -6.77
CA ILE A 107 -8.50 18.96 -6.50
C ILE A 107 -7.97 19.32 -5.11
N LYS A 108 -8.23 20.53 -4.59
CA LYS A 108 -7.75 20.95 -3.27
C LYS A 108 -8.49 20.22 -2.15
N GLN A 109 -9.80 20.00 -2.31
CA GLN A 109 -10.60 19.24 -1.36
C GLN A 109 -10.20 17.76 -1.36
N VAL A 110 -10.00 17.17 -2.53
CA VAL A 110 -9.51 15.79 -2.66
C VAL A 110 -8.13 15.61 -2.03
N MET A 111 -7.21 16.56 -2.24
CA MET A 111 -5.87 16.53 -1.62
C MET A 111 -5.89 16.78 -0.10
N ALA A 112 -6.95 17.38 0.44
CA ALA A 112 -7.10 17.56 1.88
C ALA A 112 -7.51 16.26 2.59
N LEU A 113 -8.04 15.28 1.86
CA LEU A 113 -8.41 13.98 2.42
C LEU A 113 -7.17 13.17 2.85
N PRO A 114 -7.19 12.55 4.04
CA PRO A 114 -6.10 11.73 4.53
C PRO A 114 -5.61 10.68 3.52
N GLY A 115 -4.30 10.66 3.26
CA GLY A 115 -3.67 9.66 2.39
C GLY A 115 -3.77 9.92 0.90
N ILE A 116 -4.35 11.05 0.48
CA ILE A 116 -4.44 11.45 -0.93
C ILE A 116 -3.46 12.58 -1.23
N GLY A 117 -2.43 12.30 -2.04
CA GLY A 117 -1.47 13.30 -2.54
C GLY A 117 -1.82 13.81 -3.94
N GLU A 118 -1.06 14.80 -4.44
CA GLU A 118 -1.28 15.44 -5.77
C GLU A 118 -1.48 14.42 -6.90
N SER A 119 -0.64 13.40 -6.99
CA SER A 119 -0.75 12.38 -8.05
C SER A 119 -1.99 11.50 -7.91
N THR A 120 -2.38 11.13 -6.69
CA THR A 120 -3.57 10.29 -6.46
C THR A 120 -4.84 11.10 -6.69
N ALA A 121 -4.87 12.35 -6.23
CA ALA A 121 -5.98 13.26 -6.49
C ALA A 121 -6.16 13.50 -8.00
N GLY A 122 -5.06 13.72 -8.72
CA GLY A 122 -5.05 13.86 -10.17
C GLY A 122 -5.59 12.62 -10.88
N ALA A 123 -5.15 11.42 -10.47
CA ALA A 123 -5.64 10.15 -11.04
C ALA A 123 -7.13 9.94 -10.80
N ILE A 124 -7.62 10.18 -9.58
CA ILE A 124 -9.04 10.04 -9.25
C ILE A 124 -9.88 10.97 -10.14
N LEU A 125 -9.57 12.27 -10.15
CA LEU A 125 -10.38 13.26 -10.86
C LEU A 125 -10.24 13.18 -12.39
N SER A 126 -9.09 12.79 -12.92
CA SER A 126 -8.97 12.58 -14.37
C SER A 126 -9.74 11.35 -14.82
N ILE A 127 -9.66 10.23 -14.10
CA ILE A 127 -10.33 8.98 -14.50
C ILE A 127 -11.85 9.08 -14.29
N SER A 128 -12.30 9.62 -13.16
CA SER A 128 -13.72 9.64 -12.80
C SER A 128 -14.50 10.85 -13.33
N HIS A 129 -13.86 12.02 -13.43
CA HIS A 129 -14.51 13.28 -13.84
C HIS A 129 -13.93 13.87 -15.13
N ASN A 130 -13.02 13.17 -15.81
CA ASN A 130 -12.34 13.66 -17.02
C ASN A 130 -11.70 15.04 -16.83
N GLN A 131 -11.28 15.36 -15.61
CA GLN A 131 -10.62 16.63 -15.32
C GLN A 131 -9.16 16.61 -15.77
N ASN A 132 -8.68 17.75 -16.26
CA ASN A 132 -7.32 17.87 -16.77
C ASN A 132 -6.27 18.02 -15.65
N HIS A 133 -5.96 16.92 -14.98
CA HIS A 133 -4.90 16.85 -13.97
C HIS A 133 -3.76 15.94 -14.42
N ALA A 134 -2.53 16.32 -14.12
CA ALA A 134 -1.36 15.48 -14.36
C ALA A 134 -1.13 14.53 -13.18
N ILE A 135 -0.54 13.37 -13.46
CA ILE A 135 -0.13 12.39 -12.44
C ILE A 135 1.39 12.17 -12.47
N LEU A 136 1.95 11.71 -11.35
CA LEU A 136 3.37 11.43 -11.21
C LEU A 136 3.64 10.30 -10.20
N ASP A 137 3.07 9.14 -10.46
CA ASP A 137 3.30 7.91 -9.69
C ASP A 137 4.70 7.31 -9.97
N GLY A 138 5.00 6.15 -9.38
CA GLY A 138 6.29 5.49 -9.61
C GLY A 138 6.53 5.04 -11.06
N ASN A 139 5.46 4.74 -11.81
CA ASN A 139 5.53 4.36 -13.21
C ASN A 139 5.84 5.57 -14.08
N VAL A 140 5.08 6.65 -13.93
CA VAL A 140 5.27 7.91 -14.67
C VAL A 140 6.63 8.52 -14.38
N LYS A 141 7.08 8.53 -13.11
CA LYS A 141 8.44 8.99 -12.76
C LYS A 141 9.50 8.25 -13.57
N ARG A 142 9.41 6.91 -13.67
CA ARG A 142 10.36 6.10 -14.43
C ARG A 142 10.29 6.37 -15.93
N VAL A 143 9.08 6.43 -16.49
CA VAL A 143 8.87 6.75 -17.91
C VAL A 143 9.49 8.10 -18.25
N LEU A 144 9.15 9.15 -17.50
CA LEU A 144 9.66 10.50 -17.75
C LEU A 144 11.16 10.64 -17.48
N SER A 145 11.68 10.00 -16.43
CA SER A 145 13.12 9.99 -16.15
C SER A 145 13.92 9.36 -17.30
N ARG A 146 13.41 8.27 -17.91
CA ARG A 146 14.07 7.64 -19.07
C ARG A 146 13.88 8.45 -20.34
N TYR A 147 12.67 8.92 -20.61
CA TYR A 147 12.37 9.66 -21.83
C TYR A 147 13.21 10.94 -21.94
N HIS A 148 13.41 11.66 -20.83
CA HIS A 148 14.15 12.93 -20.78
C HIS A 148 15.54 12.85 -20.12
N GLN A 149 16.05 11.64 -19.85
CA GLN A 149 17.31 11.42 -19.11
C GLN A 149 17.46 12.34 -17.89
N VAL A 150 16.42 12.40 -17.05
CA VAL A 150 16.41 13.27 -15.88
C VAL A 150 17.42 12.75 -14.86
N LYS A 151 18.58 13.42 -14.78
CA LYS A 151 19.67 13.07 -13.86
C LYS A 151 19.27 13.33 -12.42
N GLY A 152 19.59 12.39 -11.53
CA GLY A 152 19.26 12.39 -10.12
C GLY A 152 18.08 11.48 -9.75
N HIS A 153 18.00 11.10 -8.48
CA HIS A 153 16.88 10.31 -7.96
C HIS A 153 15.71 11.23 -7.59
N TYR A 154 14.48 10.88 -8.00
CA TYR A 154 13.25 11.66 -7.75
C TYR A 154 12.85 11.81 -6.27
N GLY A 155 13.65 11.29 -5.34
CA GLY A 155 13.56 11.61 -3.91
C GLY A 155 14.21 12.95 -3.54
N GLN A 156 14.97 13.56 -4.45
CA GLN A 156 15.49 14.92 -4.29
C GLN A 156 14.42 15.91 -4.77
N ALA A 157 14.18 16.97 -3.99
CA ALA A 157 13.11 17.94 -4.25
C ALA A 157 13.23 18.60 -5.64
N GLN A 158 14.45 18.97 -6.05
CA GLN A 158 14.71 19.58 -7.35
C GLN A 158 14.32 18.65 -8.52
N ILE A 159 14.68 17.36 -8.42
CA ILE A 159 14.38 16.36 -9.44
C ILE A 159 12.87 16.07 -9.50
N LEU A 160 12.22 15.99 -8.34
CA LEU A 160 10.78 15.82 -8.27
C LEU A 160 10.03 16.99 -8.92
N LYS A 161 10.47 18.24 -8.68
CA LYS A 161 9.91 19.45 -9.29
C LYS A 161 10.05 19.41 -10.82
N GLN A 162 11.21 19.00 -11.32
CA GLN A 162 11.45 18.84 -12.77
C GLN A 162 10.50 17.80 -13.39
N LEU A 163 10.35 16.64 -12.75
CA LEU A 163 9.44 15.59 -13.23
C LEU A 163 7.97 16.03 -13.24
N TRP A 164 7.54 16.81 -12.25
CA TRP A 164 6.20 17.40 -12.24
C TRP A 164 5.98 18.37 -13.40
N ALA A 165 6.97 19.22 -13.72
CA ALA A 165 6.89 20.11 -14.87
C ALA A 165 6.76 19.32 -16.18
N LEU A 166 7.50 18.21 -16.33
CA LEU A 166 7.40 17.31 -17.48
C LEU A 166 6.05 16.61 -17.55
N ALA A 167 5.53 16.10 -16.43
CA ALA A 167 4.20 15.48 -16.39
C ALA A 167 3.11 16.45 -16.84
N LYS A 168 3.13 17.69 -16.33
CA LYS A 168 2.18 18.75 -16.73
C LYS A 168 2.33 19.10 -18.21
N LYS A 169 3.57 19.21 -18.72
CA LYS A 169 3.85 19.48 -20.14
C LYS A 169 3.30 18.41 -21.09
N HIS A 170 3.37 17.13 -20.71
CA HIS A 170 2.98 16.02 -21.59
C HIS A 170 1.53 15.57 -21.46
N THR A 171 0.85 16.00 -20.39
CA THR A 171 -0.56 15.71 -20.17
C THR A 171 -1.41 16.48 -21.18
N PRO A 172 -2.19 15.81 -22.05
CA PRO A 172 -3.00 16.48 -23.06
C PRO A 172 -4.30 17.06 -22.47
N ASN A 173 -4.79 18.15 -23.07
CA ASN A 173 -6.09 18.72 -22.70
C ASN A 173 -7.29 17.89 -23.15
N THR A 174 -7.10 17.02 -24.16
CA THR A 174 -8.12 16.10 -24.67
C THR A 174 -7.70 14.66 -24.38
N ARG A 175 -8.68 13.79 -24.06
CA ARG A 175 -8.44 12.40 -23.62
C ARG A 175 -7.44 12.29 -22.46
N ASN A 176 -7.51 13.22 -21.50
CA ASN A 176 -6.61 13.23 -20.33
C ASN A 176 -6.81 11.97 -19.48
N ASN A 177 -8.05 11.55 -19.27
CA ASN A 177 -8.42 10.33 -18.58
C ASN A 177 -7.70 9.10 -19.19
N ASP A 178 -7.76 8.96 -20.52
CA ASP A 178 -7.10 7.86 -21.23
C ASP A 178 -5.59 7.98 -21.16
N TYR A 179 -5.05 9.20 -21.30
CA TYR A 179 -3.61 9.43 -21.17
C TYR A 179 -3.09 9.06 -19.77
N THR A 180 -3.85 9.39 -18.73
CA THR A 180 -3.55 9.06 -17.33
C THR A 180 -3.39 7.54 -17.18
N GLN A 181 -4.35 6.77 -17.67
CA GLN A 181 -4.28 5.31 -17.62
C GLN A 181 -3.14 4.79 -18.51
N ALA A 182 -3.00 5.32 -19.72
CA ALA A 182 -2.02 4.88 -20.70
C ALA A 182 -0.58 5.04 -20.21
N ILE A 183 -0.24 6.17 -19.56
CA ILE A 183 1.13 6.39 -19.08
C ILE A 183 1.47 5.50 -17.89
N MET A 184 0.49 5.19 -17.04
CA MET A 184 0.66 4.19 -15.97
C MET A 184 0.85 2.79 -16.55
N ASP A 185 0.03 2.41 -17.53
CA ASP A 185 0.09 1.12 -18.21
C ASP A 185 1.41 0.93 -18.96
N LEU A 186 1.90 1.96 -19.65
CA LEU A 186 3.20 1.96 -20.31
C LEU A 186 4.31 1.63 -19.30
N GLY A 187 4.32 2.31 -18.16
CA GLY A 187 5.32 2.03 -17.12
C GLY A 187 5.15 0.65 -16.50
N ALA A 188 3.92 0.19 -16.30
CA ALA A 188 3.63 -1.10 -15.69
C ALA A 188 3.98 -2.31 -16.59
N THR A 189 3.86 -2.16 -17.92
CA THR A 189 3.90 -3.29 -18.87
C THR A 189 5.10 -3.30 -19.81
N LEU A 190 5.55 -2.14 -20.30
CA LEU A 190 6.63 -2.05 -21.29
C LEU A 190 7.88 -1.38 -20.70
N CYS A 191 7.74 -0.17 -20.18
CA CYS A 191 8.82 0.59 -19.55
C CYS A 191 9.02 0.14 -18.09
N THR A 192 9.21 -1.16 -17.88
CA THR A 192 9.34 -1.81 -16.57
C THR A 192 10.67 -1.47 -15.89
N ARG A 193 10.78 -1.74 -14.58
CA ARG A 193 12.01 -1.44 -13.81
C ARG A 193 13.23 -2.14 -14.41
N SER A 194 13.12 -3.42 -14.70
CA SER A 194 14.18 -4.27 -15.24
C SER A 194 13.72 -4.82 -16.59
N ASN A 195 14.64 -4.89 -17.56
CA ASN A 195 14.38 -5.39 -18.91
C ASN A 195 13.18 -4.71 -19.59
N PRO A 196 13.21 -3.37 -19.79
CA PRO A 196 12.13 -2.67 -20.46
C PRO A 196 12.01 -3.11 -21.92
N ASP A 197 10.79 -3.39 -22.36
CA ASP A 197 10.50 -3.77 -23.74
C ASP A 197 10.44 -2.52 -24.63
N CYS A 198 11.62 -2.05 -25.01
CA CYS A 198 11.75 -0.84 -25.81
C CYS A 198 11.33 -1.05 -27.26
N GLY A 199 11.38 -2.28 -27.78
CA GLY A 199 10.99 -2.60 -29.16
C GLY A 199 9.48 -2.47 -29.39
N ARG A 200 8.66 -2.72 -28.36
CA ARG A 200 7.21 -2.49 -28.39
C ARG A 200 6.77 -1.15 -27.81
N CYS A 201 7.70 -0.30 -27.39
CA CYS A 201 7.38 0.95 -26.69
C CYS A 201 6.88 2.02 -27.69
N PRO A 202 5.66 2.55 -27.55
CA PRO A 202 5.10 3.51 -28.51
C PRO A 202 5.83 4.85 -28.55
N VAL A 203 6.58 5.18 -27.49
CA VAL A 203 7.31 6.45 -27.36
C VAL A 203 8.83 6.27 -27.53
N GLN A 204 9.26 5.11 -28.05
CA GLN A 204 10.67 4.76 -28.25
C GLN A 204 11.45 5.79 -29.05
N GLN A 205 10.89 6.27 -30.18
CA GLN A 205 11.58 7.18 -31.10
C GLN A 205 12.08 8.47 -30.43
N GLY A 206 11.33 8.99 -29.46
CA GLY A 206 11.68 10.20 -28.71
C GLY A 206 12.37 9.95 -27.37
N CYS A 207 12.60 8.70 -26.98
CA CYS A 207 13.15 8.35 -25.68
C CYS A 207 14.68 8.50 -25.66
N GLN A 208 15.19 9.50 -24.94
CA GLN A 208 16.62 9.76 -24.86
C GLN A 208 17.40 8.60 -24.23
N ALA A 209 16.88 7.94 -23.19
CA ALA A 209 17.56 6.78 -22.62
C ALA A 209 17.64 5.61 -23.61
N TYR A 210 16.68 5.46 -24.52
CA TYR A 210 16.77 4.44 -25.57
C TYR A 210 17.84 4.80 -26.61
N GLN A 211 17.84 6.05 -27.09
CA GLN A 211 18.81 6.54 -28.07
C GLN A 211 20.27 6.41 -27.61
N HIS A 212 20.51 6.52 -26.31
CA HIS A 212 21.85 6.41 -25.71
C HIS A 212 22.11 5.07 -25.00
N ASN A 213 21.17 4.13 -25.05
CA ASN A 213 21.27 2.83 -24.35
C ASN A 213 21.54 2.93 -22.82
N THR A 214 20.89 3.89 -22.14
CA THR A 214 21.07 4.17 -20.69
C THR A 214 19.82 3.91 -19.86
N GLN A 215 18.85 3.13 -20.33
CA GLN A 215 17.57 2.86 -19.64
C GLN A 215 17.75 2.26 -18.23
N ALA A 216 18.82 1.49 -18.02
CA ALA A 216 19.16 0.89 -16.73
C ALA A 216 19.63 1.93 -15.69
N GLU A 217 20.11 3.09 -16.14
CA GLU A 217 20.60 4.17 -15.28
C GLU A 217 19.48 5.06 -14.74
N TYR A 218 18.32 5.09 -15.43
CA TYR A 218 17.21 5.98 -15.11
C TYR A 218 15.97 5.23 -14.63
N PRO A 219 15.29 5.72 -13.58
CA PRO A 219 15.72 6.81 -12.70
C PRO A 219 16.97 6.41 -11.91
N ASN A 220 17.87 7.36 -11.63
CA ASN A 220 19.09 7.05 -10.90
C ASN A 220 18.77 6.44 -9.53
N PRO A 221 19.56 5.47 -9.05
CA PRO A 221 19.26 4.76 -7.82
C PRO A 221 19.19 5.71 -6.64
N LYS A 222 18.30 5.41 -5.69
CA LYS A 222 18.30 6.09 -4.41
C LYS A 222 19.66 5.87 -3.72
N PRO A 223 20.23 6.88 -3.04
CA PRO A 223 21.40 6.67 -2.19
C PRO A 223 21.17 5.51 -1.22
N LYS A 224 22.10 4.55 -1.17
CA LYS A 224 22.00 3.41 -0.26
C LYS A 224 22.00 3.92 1.19
N LYS A 225 21.06 3.44 1.99
CA LYS A 225 21.08 3.59 3.45
C LYS A 225 21.30 2.20 4.07
N ASN A 226 22.07 2.14 5.14
CA ASN A 226 22.18 0.92 5.94
C ASN A 226 20.80 0.55 6.47
N LYS A 227 20.42 -0.73 6.31
CA LYS A 227 19.21 -1.29 6.91
C LYS A 227 19.60 -2.01 8.19
N PRO A 228 19.37 -1.42 9.37
CA PRO A 228 19.73 -2.08 10.63
C PRO A 228 18.93 -3.38 10.80
N SER A 229 19.46 -4.28 11.61
CA SER A 229 18.75 -5.47 12.09
C SER A 229 18.28 -5.23 13.53
N ARG A 230 17.09 -5.72 13.86
CA ARG A 230 16.51 -5.67 15.21
C ARG A 230 16.02 -7.07 15.59
N SER A 231 16.04 -7.38 16.88
CA SER A 231 15.46 -8.61 17.44
C SER A 231 14.43 -8.25 18.50
N ILE A 232 13.30 -8.95 18.53
CA ILE A 232 12.27 -8.83 19.57
C ILE A 232 11.77 -10.21 19.97
N ALA A 233 11.28 -10.34 21.20
CA ALA A 233 10.48 -11.48 21.62
C ALA A 233 8.99 -11.15 21.47
N MET A 234 8.20 -12.09 20.96
CA MET A 234 6.73 -12.04 20.96
C MET A 234 6.19 -13.11 21.91
N LEU A 235 5.44 -12.69 22.92
CA LEU A 235 4.92 -13.58 23.96
C LEU A 235 3.52 -14.06 23.58
N VAL A 236 3.41 -15.36 23.33
CA VAL A 236 2.18 -16.07 23.01
C VAL A 236 1.60 -16.60 24.32
N TYR A 237 0.83 -15.75 25.00
CA TYR A 237 0.12 -16.17 26.21
C TYR A 237 -1.03 -17.10 25.84
N GLN A 238 -1.03 -18.30 26.41
CA GLN A 238 -2.04 -19.33 26.19
C GLN A 238 -2.70 -19.70 27.53
N ASN A 239 -4.03 -19.77 27.54
CA ASN A 239 -4.75 -20.23 28.72
C ASN A 239 -4.98 -21.76 28.68
N LYS A 240 -5.52 -22.34 29.77
CA LYS A 240 -5.82 -23.78 29.85
C LYS A 240 -6.76 -24.32 28.77
N GLN A 241 -7.55 -23.46 28.13
CA GLN A 241 -8.46 -23.84 27.05
C GLN A 241 -7.79 -23.77 25.66
N GLY A 242 -6.49 -23.49 25.61
CA GLY A 242 -5.73 -23.33 24.38
C GLY A 242 -5.99 -22.01 23.65
N GLN A 243 -6.75 -21.09 24.25
CA GLN A 243 -7.01 -19.77 23.68
C GLN A 243 -5.79 -18.87 23.87
N ILE A 244 -5.67 -17.85 23.02
CA ILE A 244 -4.52 -16.92 23.03
C ILE A 244 -4.94 -15.49 23.35
N TYR A 245 -3.99 -14.73 23.90
CA TYR A 245 -4.15 -13.29 24.10
C TYR A 245 -3.48 -12.49 22.97
N LEU A 246 -4.22 -11.53 22.41
CA LEU A 246 -3.73 -10.54 21.46
C LEU A 246 -4.17 -9.16 21.94
N GLU A 247 -3.35 -8.15 21.73
CA GLU A 247 -3.68 -6.76 22.01
C GLU A 247 -3.65 -5.91 20.74
N LYS A 248 -4.51 -4.88 20.72
CA LYS A 248 -4.57 -3.94 19.62
C LYS A 248 -3.39 -2.97 19.72
N ARG A 249 -2.57 -2.92 18.67
CA ARG A 249 -1.42 -2.02 18.60
C ARG A 249 -1.88 -0.56 18.48
N PRO A 250 -1.11 0.40 19.03
CA PRO A 250 -1.37 1.82 18.84
C PRO A 250 -1.55 2.18 17.35
N SER A 251 -2.37 3.18 17.05
CA SER A 251 -2.65 3.59 15.66
C SER A 251 -1.42 4.15 14.93
N LYS A 252 -0.41 4.64 15.67
CA LYS A 252 0.87 5.13 15.13
C LYS A 252 1.94 4.03 15.23
N GLY A 253 2.83 4.01 14.24
CA GLY A 253 3.95 3.07 14.19
C GLY A 253 3.67 1.82 13.37
N ILE A 254 4.47 0.79 13.59
CA ILE A 254 4.48 -0.44 12.80
C ILE A 254 3.25 -1.27 13.13
N TRP A 255 2.58 -1.71 12.06
CA TRP A 255 1.33 -2.47 12.14
C TRP A 255 0.22 -1.77 12.93
N GLY A 256 0.24 -0.43 12.97
CA GLY A 256 -0.66 0.31 13.85
C GLY A 256 -2.14 0.00 13.61
N GLY A 257 -2.90 -0.17 14.68
CA GLY A 257 -4.31 -0.57 14.65
C GLY A 257 -4.55 -2.09 14.47
N LEU A 258 -3.54 -2.88 14.12
CA LEU A 258 -3.69 -4.34 14.04
C LEU A 258 -3.53 -5.00 15.40
N TRP A 259 -4.02 -6.23 15.51
CA TRP A 259 -3.88 -7.07 16.69
C TRP A 259 -2.58 -7.88 16.63
N SER A 260 -1.88 -7.98 17.75
CA SER A 260 -0.57 -8.63 17.83
C SER A 260 -0.35 -9.25 19.21
N PHE A 261 0.62 -10.16 19.28
CA PHE A 261 1.18 -10.58 20.56
C PHE A 261 1.91 -9.42 21.25
N ILE A 262 1.97 -9.50 22.58
CA ILE A 262 2.79 -8.60 23.41
C ILE A 262 4.25 -8.79 23.00
N GLU A 263 4.96 -7.69 22.79
CA GLU A 263 6.35 -7.68 22.40
C GLU A 263 7.24 -7.06 23.48
N CYS A 264 8.46 -7.56 23.60
CA CYS A 264 9.49 -7.00 24.45
C CYS A 264 10.87 -7.16 23.79
N GLU A 265 11.90 -6.56 24.41
CA GLU A 265 13.27 -6.80 23.98
C GLU A 265 13.64 -8.28 24.10
N ASP A 266 14.42 -8.75 23.15
CA ASP A 266 14.87 -10.15 23.05
C ASP A 266 16.03 -10.44 24.02
N ASN A 267 15.77 -10.29 25.32
CA ASN A 267 16.68 -10.63 26.39
C ASN A 267 15.93 -11.26 27.57
N SER A 268 16.58 -12.18 28.27
CA SER A 268 15.92 -13.00 29.31
C SER A 268 15.32 -12.18 30.44
N GLN A 269 15.95 -11.06 30.83
CA GLN A 269 15.48 -10.21 31.92
C GLN A 269 14.15 -9.52 31.57
N GLU A 270 14.08 -8.90 30.40
CA GLU A 270 12.86 -8.20 29.95
C GLU A 270 11.74 -9.17 29.58
N ILE A 271 12.06 -10.35 29.03
CA ILE A 271 11.08 -11.41 28.79
C ILE A 271 10.41 -11.83 30.10
N LEU A 272 11.20 -12.20 31.12
CA LEU A 272 10.66 -12.63 32.43
C LEU A 272 9.86 -11.51 33.10
N ARG A 273 10.36 -10.28 33.06
CA ARG A 273 9.67 -9.10 33.60
C ARG A 273 8.31 -8.87 32.94
N THR A 274 8.25 -9.00 31.62
CA THR A 274 7.02 -8.81 30.84
C THR A 274 6.01 -9.92 31.14
N ILE A 275 6.46 -11.18 31.25
CA ILE A 275 5.63 -12.32 31.67
C ILE A 275 5.02 -12.06 33.05
N GLN A 276 5.84 -11.74 34.05
CA GLN A 276 5.38 -11.51 35.43
C GLN A 276 4.42 -10.33 35.55
N ARG A 277 4.63 -9.27 34.76
CA ARG A 277 3.71 -8.12 34.72
C ARG A 277 2.36 -8.49 34.12
N PHE A 278 2.33 -9.42 33.17
CA PHE A 278 1.08 -9.89 32.58
C PHE A 278 0.33 -10.81 33.55
N ASP A 279 0.98 -11.86 34.03
CA ASP A 279 0.46 -12.83 35.00
C ASP A 279 1.64 -13.37 35.84
N ALA A 280 1.63 -13.09 37.14
CA ALA A 280 2.71 -13.49 38.06
C ALA A 280 2.86 -15.01 38.19
N LYS A 281 1.84 -15.79 37.82
CA LYS A 281 1.87 -17.26 37.84
C LYS A 281 2.17 -17.87 36.46
N ALA A 282 2.34 -17.04 35.44
CA ALA A 282 2.65 -17.53 34.11
C ALA A 282 4.09 -18.02 34.02
N HIS A 283 4.31 -19.04 33.20
CA HIS A 283 5.63 -19.63 32.99
C HIS A 283 5.87 -19.92 31.51
N ILE A 284 7.13 -19.86 31.11
CA ILE A 284 7.55 -20.18 29.76
C ILE A 284 7.33 -21.69 29.53
N ASN A 285 6.59 -22.03 28.48
CA ASN A 285 6.42 -23.42 28.04
C ASN A 285 7.54 -23.81 27.07
N ARG A 286 7.57 -23.17 25.89
CA ARG A 286 8.57 -23.43 24.84
C ARG A 286 8.74 -22.25 23.89
N ALA A 287 9.90 -22.15 23.26
CA ALA A 287 10.12 -21.25 22.13
C ALA A 287 9.64 -21.88 20.81
N LEU A 288 9.18 -21.03 19.88
CA LEU A 288 8.82 -21.41 18.51
C LEU A 288 9.93 -21.02 17.52
N GLN A 289 9.76 -21.38 16.26
CA GLN A 289 10.75 -21.06 15.23
C GLN A 289 10.82 -19.54 14.98
N PRO A 290 12.03 -18.94 15.00
CA PRO A 290 12.21 -17.52 14.73
C PRO A 290 11.70 -17.11 13.34
N ILE A 291 11.01 -15.97 13.29
CA ILE A 291 10.50 -15.41 12.04
C ILE A 291 11.35 -14.21 11.64
N LYS A 292 11.94 -14.28 10.45
CA LYS A 292 12.57 -13.12 9.80
C LYS A 292 11.55 -12.35 8.99
N HIS A 293 11.44 -11.05 9.25
CA HIS A 293 10.57 -10.14 8.52
C HIS A 293 11.35 -8.90 8.08
N SER A 294 11.16 -8.48 6.83
CA SER A 294 11.92 -7.35 6.26
C SER A 294 11.01 -6.18 5.97
N PHE A 295 11.32 -5.03 6.54
CA PHE A 295 10.73 -3.76 6.17
C PHE A 295 11.60 -3.04 5.15
N THR A 296 11.06 -1.97 4.57
CA THR A 296 11.84 -1.08 3.69
C THR A 296 13.03 -0.42 4.38
N HIS A 297 12.97 -0.25 5.70
CA HIS A 297 13.91 0.53 6.49
C HIS A 297 14.73 -0.29 7.51
N TYR A 298 14.37 -1.54 7.84
CA TYR A 298 15.16 -2.41 8.72
C TYR A 298 14.71 -3.89 8.57
N HIS A 299 15.53 -4.81 9.09
CA HIS A 299 15.20 -6.24 9.22
C HIS A 299 14.83 -6.56 10.67
N LEU A 300 13.76 -7.34 10.87
CA LEU A 300 13.28 -7.76 12.16
C LEU A 300 13.37 -9.28 12.28
N THR A 301 14.07 -9.76 13.30
CA THR A 301 13.96 -11.13 13.80
C THR A 301 12.96 -11.13 14.95
N ILE A 302 12.01 -12.05 14.90
CA ILE A 302 10.97 -12.22 15.93
C ILE A 302 11.16 -13.61 16.52
N ASN A 303 11.34 -13.69 17.83
CA ASN A 303 11.43 -14.93 18.59
C ASN A 303 10.12 -15.15 19.34
N PRO A 304 9.23 -16.04 18.87
CA PRO A 304 7.96 -16.28 19.55
C PRO A 304 8.17 -17.26 20.72
N ILE A 305 7.55 -16.97 21.86
CA ILE A 305 7.66 -17.77 23.08
C ILE A 305 6.25 -18.07 23.59
N ILE A 306 5.92 -19.35 23.73
CA ILE A 306 4.66 -19.78 24.35
C ILE A 306 4.79 -19.66 25.86
N VAL A 307 3.80 -19.00 26.46
CA VAL A 307 3.72 -18.75 27.89
C VAL A 307 2.37 -19.25 28.39
N ASP A 308 2.39 -20.22 29.30
CA ASP A 308 1.17 -20.76 29.89
C ASP A 308 0.68 -19.83 31.01
N CYS A 309 -0.58 -19.42 30.92
CA CYS A 309 -1.24 -18.53 31.88
C CYS A 309 -2.33 -19.24 32.67
N LEU A 310 -2.51 -18.80 33.92
CA LEU A 310 -3.68 -19.16 34.72
C LEU A 310 -4.79 -18.12 34.59
N GLU A 311 -4.46 -16.89 34.15
CA GLU A 311 -5.44 -15.85 33.83
C GLU A 311 -6.36 -16.25 32.67
N GLN A 312 -7.67 -16.03 32.83
CA GLN A 312 -8.69 -16.35 31.83
C GLN A 312 -9.58 -15.16 31.45
N THR A 313 -9.55 -14.07 32.22
CA THR A 313 -10.53 -12.98 32.10
C THR A 313 -10.14 -11.88 31.12
N ARG A 314 -8.87 -11.82 30.68
CA ARG A 314 -8.32 -10.74 29.84
C ARG A 314 -8.68 -10.81 28.34
N GLY A 315 -9.80 -11.42 27.97
CA GLY A 315 -10.23 -11.45 26.56
C GLY A 315 -9.39 -12.36 25.67
N PHE A 316 -8.99 -13.52 26.20
CA PHE A 316 -8.43 -14.62 25.42
C PHE A 316 -9.41 -15.07 24.31
N ARG A 317 -8.88 -15.44 23.15
CA ARG A 317 -9.68 -15.79 21.97
C ARG A 317 -9.23 -17.13 21.39
N SER A 318 -10.19 -17.89 20.89
CA SER A 318 -9.87 -19.06 20.07
C SER A 318 -9.28 -18.61 18.73
N ILE A 319 -8.19 -19.27 18.31
CA ILE A 319 -7.50 -18.99 17.04
C ILE A 319 -8.48 -19.06 15.86
N ASN A 320 -9.36 -20.07 15.86
CA ASN A 320 -10.35 -20.31 14.81
C ASN A 320 -11.46 -19.24 14.71
N GLN A 321 -11.57 -18.36 15.71
CA GLN A 321 -12.60 -17.32 15.79
C GLN A 321 -12.03 -15.91 15.57
N LEU A 322 -10.75 -15.78 15.19
CA LEU A 322 -10.11 -14.50 14.95
C LEU A 322 -10.63 -13.84 13.67
N LYS A 323 -11.65 -12.98 13.82
CA LYS A 323 -12.14 -12.08 12.76
C LYS A 323 -11.47 -10.70 12.83
N ILE A 324 -10.17 -10.67 13.11
CA ILE A 324 -9.41 -9.43 13.33
C ILE A 324 -8.20 -9.37 12.40
N GLY A 325 -7.82 -8.16 12.00
CA GLY A 325 -6.61 -7.96 11.21
C GLY A 325 -5.35 -8.17 12.05
N VAL A 326 -4.51 -9.13 11.66
CA VAL A 326 -3.18 -9.35 12.27
C VAL A 326 -2.05 -9.20 11.23
N PRO A 327 -0.84 -8.82 11.65
CA PRO A 327 0.33 -8.77 10.77
C PRO A 327 0.72 -10.13 10.21
N THR A 328 1.38 -10.16 9.05
CA THR A 328 1.90 -11.39 8.45
C THR A 328 2.77 -12.22 9.41
N PRO A 329 3.69 -11.64 10.22
CA PRO A 329 4.42 -12.44 11.19
C PRO A 329 3.55 -13.06 12.27
N VAL A 330 2.51 -12.36 12.73
CA VAL A 330 1.57 -12.90 13.72
C VAL A 330 0.80 -14.08 13.11
N ASN A 331 0.31 -13.98 11.88
CA ASN A 331 -0.29 -15.12 11.17
C ASN A 331 0.65 -16.34 11.07
N LYS A 332 1.95 -16.10 10.84
CA LYS A 332 2.96 -17.19 10.82
C LYS A 332 3.23 -17.82 12.18
N ILE A 333 3.03 -17.07 13.27
CA ILE A 333 3.11 -17.62 14.63
C ILE A 333 1.85 -18.44 14.91
N LEU A 334 0.67 -17.92 14.58
CA LEU A 334 -0.60 -18.64 14.75
C LEU A 334 -0.60 -19.99 14.04
N ALA A 335 -0.10 -20.04 12.80
CA ALA A 335 0.02 -21.28 12.03
C ALA A 335 1.06 -22.29 12.59
N GLN A 336 1.85 -21.93 13.61
CA GLN A 336 2.72 -22.86 14.34
C GLN A 336 2.07 -23.40 15.62
N LEU A 337 0.90 -22.87 16.00
CA LEU A 337 0.14 -23.30 17.17
C LEU A 337 -0.93 -24.36 16.83
N ASP A 338 -1.32 -24.43 15.55
CA ASP A 338 -2.18 -25.47 14.97
C ASP A 338 -1.41 -26.80 14.81
#